data_AF-A0A3D1IGX2-F1
#
_entry.id   AF-A0A3D1IGX2-F1
#
_cell.length_a   1.000
_cell.length_b   1.000
_cell.length_c   1.000
_cell.angle_alpha   90.00
_cell.angle_beta   90.00
_cell.angle_gamma   90.00
#
_symmetry.space_group_name_H-M   'P 1'
#
loop_
_entity.id
_entity.type
_entity.pdbx_description
1 polymer ?
#
loop_
_entity_poly.entity_id
_entity_poly.type
_entity_poly.pdbx_seq_one_letter_code
_entity_poly.pdbx_strand_id
1 'polypeptide(L)'
;MVSAIPIGLLLWQGLPSLTGRGDVHDSLWGRTRRVHEYAAANLSPTEIAFGHGFGLGTNALWAVARPEEVPREAASAHPVGDSMPAALFRQVGVVGLILAYAACGVALQLNPSAQPIDFSLVTASLAVNITELFRST
;
A
#
# COMPACT_ATOMS: atom_id res chain seq x y z
N MET A 1 12.19 -9.14 24.22
CA MET A 1 11.43 -8.75 23.02
C MET A 1 11.05 -7.29 23.16
N VAL A 2 11.77 -6.38 22.53
CA VAL A 2 11.31 -4.98 22.45
C VAL A 2 10.17 -5.00 21.45
N SER A 3 8.94 -4.74 21.89
CA SER A 3 7.79 -4.64 20.98
C SER A 3 8.12 -3.58 19.93
N ALA A 4 7.89 -3.84 18.65
CA ALA A 4 8.11 -2.86 17.58
C ALA A 4 7.06 -1.73 17.60
N ILE A 5 5.96 -1.94 18.34
CA ILE A 5 4.81 -1.04 18.41
C ILE A 5 5.16 0.34 19.04
N PRO A 6 5.86 0.43 20.18
CA PRO A 6 6.26 1.71 20.77
C PRO A 6 7.23 2.47 19.87
N ILE A 7 8.14 1.76 19.18
CA ILE A 7 9.07 2.36 18.21
C ILE A 7 8.29 2.93 17.03
N GLY A 8 7.32 2.18 16.49
CA GLY A 8 6.43 2.66 15.43
C GLY A 8 5.61 3.89 15.83
N LEU A 9 5.08 3.92 17.05
CA LEU A 9 4.36 5.07 17.60
C LEU A 9 5.27 6.29 17.77
N LEU A 10 6.49 6.11 18.27
CA LEU A 10 7.48 7.18 18.39
C LEU A 10 7.88 7.74 17.03
N LEU A 11 8.09 6.86 16.04
CA LEU A 11 8.39 7.27 14.66
C LEU A 11 7.21 8.00 14.04
N TRP A 12 5.98 7.53 14.24
CA TRP A 12 4.77 8.19 13.77
C TRP A 12 4.64 9.59 14.35
N GLN A 13 4.73 9.76 15.67
CA GLN A 13 4.66 11.08 16.30
C GLN A 13 5.84 11.98 15.90
N GLY A 14 7.01 11.38 15.64
CA GLY A 14 8.21 12.09 15.20
C GLY A 14 8.21 12.46 13.72
N LEU A 15 7.28 11.95 12.90
CA LEU A 15 7.25 12.18 11.45
C LEU A 15 7.37 13.67 11.07
N PRO A 16 6.64 14.61 11.70
CA PRO A 16 6.76 16.02 11.35
C PRO A 16 8.17 16.59 11.55
N SER A 17 8.81 16.23 12.66
CA SER A 17 10.16 16.67 13.01
C SER A 17 11.23 15.99 12.14
N LEU A 18 11.05 14.70 11.83
CA LEU A 18 11.97 13.91 11.01
C LEU A 18 11.94 14.32 9.54
N THR A 19 10.77 14.72 9.03
CA THR A 19 10.57 15.08 7.61
C THR A 19 10.61 16.59 7.37
N GLY A 20 10.58 17.40 8.42
CA GLY A 20 10.42 18.86 8.34
C GLY A 20 9.03 19.30 7.84
N ARG A 21 8.06 18.38 7.79
CA ARG A 21 6.72 18.60 7.23
C ARG A 21 5.64 18.48 8.30
N GLY A 22 5.08 19.62 8.71
CA GLY A 22 3.96 19.67 9.66
C GLY A 22 2.66 19.05 9.13
N ASP A 23 2.50 18.97 7.80
CA ASP A 23 1.31 18.46 7.10
C ASP A 23 1.40 16.97 6.76
N VAL A 24 2.44 16.26 7.20
CA VAL A 24 2.71 14.88 6.79
C VAL A 24 1.56 13.93 7.12
N HIS A 25 0.91 14.10 8.28
CA HIS A 25 -0.23 13.28 8.68
C HIS A 25 -1.46 13.56 7.80
N ASP A 26 -1.73 14.83 7.50
CA ASP A 26 -2.83 15.21 6.60
C ASP A 26 -2.62 14.69 5.19
N SER A 27 -1.37 14.72 4.71
CA SER A 27 -0.99 14.15 3.42
C SER A 27 -1.20 12.62 3.40
N LEU A 28 -0.83 11.91 4.46
CA LEU A 28 -1.05 10.47 4.57
C LEU A 28 -2.55 10.14 4.65
N TRP A 29 -3.31 10.91 5.44
CA TRP A 29 -4.76 10.70 5.58
C TRP A 29 -5.53 11.06 4.31
N GLY A 30 -5.12 12.10 3.61
CA GLY A 30 -5.71 12.52 2.33
C GLY A 30 -5.63 11.45 1.26
N ARG A 31 -4.60 10.61 1.27
CA ARG A 31 -4.47 9.45 0.38
C ARG A 31 -5.50 8.36 0.71
N THR A 32 -5.67 8.05 2.00
CA THR A 32 -6.68 7.07 2.45
C THR A 32 -8.10 7.57 2.21
N ARG A 33 -8.36 8.86 2.39
CA ARG A 33 -9.69 9.46 2.20
C ARG A 33 -10.19 9.29 0.76
N ARG A 34 -9.33 9.50 -0.24
CA ARG A 34 -9.70 9.29 -1.66
C ARG A 34 -10.11 7.85 -1.94
N VAL A 35 -9.39 6.88 -1.36
CA VAL A 35 -9.71 5.44 -1.48
C VAL A 35 -11.08 5.15 -0.87
N HIS A 36 -11.37 5.73 0.29
CA HIS A 36 -12.66 5.60 0.96
C HIS A 36 -13.81 6.23 0.15
N GLU A 37 -13.64 7.47 -0.31
CA GLU A 37 -14.63 8.19 -1.11
C GLU A 37 -14.96 7.43 -2.41
N TYR A 38 -13.94 6.91 -3.11
CA TYR A 38 -14.15 6.08 -4.29
C TYR A 38 -14.89 4.78 -3.97
N ALA A 39 -14.45 4.07 -2.92
CA ALA A 39 -15.04 2.79 -2.54
C ALA A 39 -16.53 2.95 -2.18
N ALA A 40 -16.87 3.99 -1.42
CA ALA A 40 -18.24 4.29 -1.03
C ALA A 40 -19.15 4.64 -2.22
N ALA A 41 -18.60 5.31 -3.24
CA ALA A 41 -19.37 5.75 -4.40
C ALA A 41 -19.48 4.70 -5.52
N ASN A 42 -18.51 3.77 -5.64
CA ASN A 42 -18.37 2.95 -6.85
C ASN A 42 -18.29 1.44 -6.60
N LEU A 43 -18.10 0.97 -5.36
CA LEU A 43 -17.87 -0.44 -5.08
C LEU A 43 -19.02 -1.05 -4.27
N SER A 44 -19.38 -2.29 -4.61
CA SER A 44 -20.26 -3.12 -3.78
C SER A 44 -19.55 -3.56 -2.49
N PRO A 45 -20.30 -3.91 -1.43
CA PRO A 45 -19.70 -4.43 -0.19
C PRO A 45 -18.79 -5.64 -0.41
N THR A 46 -19.12 -6.49 -1.38
CA THR A 46 -18.30 -7.65 -1.77
C THR A 46 -16.97 -7.24 -2.40
N GLU A 47 -16.97 -6.23 -3.27
CA GLU A 47 -15.74 -5.71 -3.89
C GLU A 47 -14.87 -4.96 -2.88
N ILE A 48 -15.47 -4.30 -1.89
CA ILE A 48 -14.74 -3.69 -0.77
C ILE A 48 -14.07 -4.78 0.08
N ALA A 49 -14.76 -5.89 0.34
CA ALA A 49 -14.25 -6.98 1.18
C ALA A 49 -13.13 -7.77 0.49
N PHE A 50 -13.32 -8.16 -0.77
CA PHE A 50 -12.47 -9.12 -1.48
C PHE A 50 -11.69 -8.54 -2.66
N GLY A 51 -11.90 -7.26 -2.98
CA GLY A 51 -11.26 -6.59 -4.12
C GLY A 51 -11.98 -6.90 -5.43
N HIS A 52 -11.57 -6.17 -6.46
CA HIS A 52 -12.13 -6.29 -7.82
C HIS A 52 -11.04 -6.21 -8.90
N GLY A 53 -9.77 -6.13 -8.50
CA GLY A 53 -8.63 -5.85 -9.36
C GLY A 53 -7.57 -6.94 -9.36
N PHE A 54 -7.93 -8.19 -9.07
CA PHE A 54 -6.97 -9.28 -9.01
C PHE A 54 -6.18 -9.39 -10.33
N GLY A 55 -4.86 -9.45 -10.25
CA GLY A 55 -4.00 -9.50 -11.44
C GLY A 55 -3.66 -8.15 -12.08
N LEU A 56 -4.11 -7.02 -11.54
CA LEU A 56 -3.75 -5.69 -12.09
C LEU A 56 -2.24 -5.42 -12.15
N GLY A 57 -1.46 -5.90 -11.18
CA GLY A 57 0.01 -5.79 -11.23
C GLY A 57 0.63 -6.58 -12.38
N THR A 58 0.14 -7.81 -12.60
CA THR A 58 0.55 -8.68 -13.72
C THR A 58 0.11 -8.10 -15.06
N ASN A 59 -1.11 -7.55 -15.14
CA ASN A 59 -1.65 -6.93 -16.33
C ASN A 59 -0.94 -5.60 -16.65
N ALA A 60 -0.55 -4.82 -15.64
CA ALA A 60 0.25 -3.62 -15.82
C ALA A 60 1.67 -3.95 -16.30
N LEU A 61 2.30 -5.01 -15.77
CA LEU A 61 3.58 -5.50 -16.27
C LEU A 61 3.48 -5.98 -17.72
N TRP A 62 2.40 -6.70 -18.04
CA TRP A 62 2.11 -7.16 -19.40
C TRP A 62 1.87 -5.98 -20.35
N ALA A 63 1.17 -4.94 -19.91
CA ALA A 63 0.94 -3.70 -20.64
C ALA A 63 2.23 -2.91 -20.91
N VAL A 64 3.19 -2.91 -19.98
CA VAL A 64 4.52 -2.33 -20.19
C VAL A 64 5.34 -3.17 -21.18
N ALA A 65 5.19 -4.49 -21.15
CA ALA A 65 5.90 -5.40 -22.06
C ALA A 65 5.31 -5.41 -23.47
N ARG A 66 4.02 -5.08 -23.63
CA ARG A 66 3.27 -5.10 -24.90
C ARG A 66 2.29 -3.92 -24.99
N PRO A 67 2.80 -2.69 -25.16
CA PRO A 67 1.97 -1.49 -25.11
C PRO A 67 0.93 -1.43 -26.24
N GLU A 68 1.18 -2.07 -27.39
CA GLU A 68 0.22 -2.17 -28.51
C GLU A 68 -1.02 -3.04 -28.21
N GLU A 69 -0.96 -3.94 -27.23
CA GLU A 69 -2.02 -4.92 -26.94
C GLU A 69 -2.97 -4.46 -25.80
N VAL A 70 -2.78 -3.25 -25.27
CA VAL A 70 -3.53 -2.74 -24.11
C VAL A 70 -4.87 -2.15 -24.56
N PRO A 71 -6.03 -2.69 -24.13
CA PRO A 71 -7.32 -2.10 -24.40
C PRO A 71 -7.40 -0.67 -23.82
N ARG A 72 -7.87 0.31 -24.61
CA ARG A 72 -7.98 1.73 -24.19
C ARG A 72 -8.76 1.93 -22.88
N GLU A 73 -9.68 1.03 -22.57
CA GLU A 73 -10.49 1.04 -21.33
C GLU A 73 -9.70 0.64 -20.07
N ALA A 74 -8.60 -0.11 -20.22
CA ALA A 74 -7.73 -0.46 -19.10
C ALA A 74 -6.89 0.73 -18.62
N ALA A 75 -6.68 1.74 -19.48
CA ALA A 75 -5.88 2.93 -19.18
C ALA A 75 -6.63 3.99 -18.36
N SER A 76 -7.97 3.98 -18.33
CA SER A 76 -8.79 5.03 -17.70
C SER A 76 -9.09 4.80 -16.22
N ALA A 77 -8.72 3.65 -15.65
CA ALA A 77 -8.90 3.39 -14.23
C ALA A 77 -7.75 3.99 -13.41
N HIS A 78 -7.72 5.32 -13.32
CA HIS A 78 -6.76 6.05 -12.48
C HIS A 78 -6.68 5.40 -11.09
N PRO A 79 -5.47 5.00 -10.63
CA PRO A 79 -5.34 4.42 -9.31
C PRO A 79 -5.72 5.48 -8.27
N VAL A 80 -6.65 5.10 -7.39
CA VAL A 80 -7.19 5.99 -6.34
C VAL A 80 -6.14 6.27 -5.23
N GLY A 81 -5.00 5.58 -5.27
CA GLY A 81 -3.82 5.87 -4.46
C GLY A 81 -2.57 5.22 -5.05
N ASP A 82 -1.42 5.83 -4.76
CA ASP A 82 -0.06 5.44 -5.17
C ASP A 82 0.67 4.58 -4.11
N SER A 83 -0.02 4.24 -3.02
CA SER A 83 0.54 3.47 -1.90
C SER A 83 0.26 1.98 -1.99
N MET A 84 1.11 1.15 -1.36
CA MET A 84 0.91 -0.30 -1.31
C MET A 84 -0.45 -0.69 -0.71
N PRO A 85 -0.95 -0.05 0.37
CA PRO A 85 -2.30 -0.32 0.88
C PRO A 85 -3.41 -0.06 -0.14
N ALA A 86 -3.31 1.03 -0.93
CA ALA A 86 -4.30 1.35 -1.94
C ALA A 86 -4.29 0.32 -3.08
N ALA A 87 -3.09 -0.11 -3.50
CA ALA A 87 -2.92 -1.16 -4.49
C ALA A 87 -3.48 -2.50 -4.00
N LEU A 88 -3.16 -2.91 -2.77
CA LEU A 88 -3.66 -4.14 -2.16
C LEU A 88 -5.18 -4.10 -1.98
N PHE A 89 -5.74 -3.00 -1.46
CA PHE A 89 -7.18 -2.83 -1.30
C PHE A 89 -7.92 -3.04 -2.63
N ARG A 90 -7.42 -2.46 -3.72
CA ARG A 90 -8.03 -2.65 -5.05
C ARG A 90 -7.99 -4.10 -5.52
N GLN A 91 -6.88 -4.79 -5.29
CA GLN A 91 -6.66 -6.15 -5.81
C GLN A 91 -7.36 -7.23 -4.98
N VAL A 92 -7.27 -7.15 -3.66
CA VAL A 92 -7.66 -8.22 -2.73
C VAL A 92 -8.60 -7.75 -1.61
N GLY A 93 -9.04 -6.49 -1.67
CA GLY A 93 -9.99 -5.92 -0.72
C GLY A 93 -9.41 -5.70 0.67
N VAL A 94 -10.27 -5.35 1.61
CA VAL A 94 -9.88 -5.13 3.01
C VAL A 94 -9.41 -6.43 3.67
N VAL A 95 -10.00 -7.58 3.31
CA VAL A 95 -9.65 -8.88 3.88
C VAL A 95 -8.22 -9.25 3.49
N GLY A 96 -7.90 -9.19 2.18
CA GLY A 96 -6.56 -9.49 1.70
C GLY A 96 -5.52 -8.49 2.20
N LEU A 97 -5.87 -7.20 2.31
CA LEU A 97 -5.01 -6.18 2.90
C LEU A 97 -4.62 -6.53 4.35
N ILE A 98 -5.61 -6.87 5.19
CA ILE A 98 -5.38 -7.24 6.59
C ILE A 98 -4.49 -8.48 6.67
N LEU A 99 -4.78 -9.51 5.87
CA LEU A 99 -3.99 -10.74 5.84
C LEU A 99 -2.55 -10.50 5.38
N ALA A 100 -2.33 -9.64 4.39
CA ALA A 100 -0.99 -9.30 3.91
C ALA A 100 -0.15 -8.61 5.00
N TYR A 101 -0.70 -7.60 5.68
CA TYR A 101 0.02 -6.94 6.78
C TYR A 101 0.16 -7.84 8.03
N ALA A 102 -0.80 -8.72 8.29
CA ALA A 102 -0.67 -9.73 9.34
C ALA A 102 0.48 -10.71 9.03
N ALA A 103 0.62 -11.15 7.78
CA ALA A 103 1.74 -11.98 7.35
C ALA A 103 3.09 -11.26 7.49
N CYS A 104 3.17 -9.96 7.17
CA CYS A 104 4.36 -9.15 7.46
C CYS A 104 4.65 -9.09 8.97
N GLY A 105 3.62 -8.93 9.80
CA GLY A 105 3.75 -8.96 11.26
C GLY A 105 4.29 -10.29 11.79
N VAL A 106 3.83 -11.41 11.22
CA VAL A 106 4.34 -12.76 11.54
C VAL A 106 5.80 -12.90 11.07
N ALA A 107 6.13 -12.46 9.84
CA ALA A 107 7.49 -12.52 9.31
C ALA A 107 8.49 -11.74 10.19
N LEU A 108 8.09 -10.55 10.67
CA LEU A 108 8.87 -9.76 11.62
C LEU A 108 9.15 -10.50 12.93
N GLN A 109 8.22 -11.32 13.41
CA GLN A 109 8.41 -12.09 14.64
C GLN A 109 9.35 -13.28 14.45
N LEU A 110 9.35 -13.87 13.26
CA LEU A 110 10.16 -15.06 12.95
C LEU A 110 11.65 -14.74 12.74
N ASN A 111 12.01 -13.52 12.33
CA ASN A 111 13.39 -13.13 12.01
C ASN A 111 13.88 -11.88 12.78
N PRO A 112 14.31 -12.01 14.05
CA PRO A 112 14.74 -10.88 14.87
C PRO A 112 15.92 -10.08 14.29
N SER A 113 16.81 -10.73 13.55
CA SER A 113 17.98 -10.09 12.93
C SER A 113 17.63 -9.17 11.75
N ALA A 114 16.50 -9.42 11.07
CA ALA A 114 16.04 -8.63 9.92
C ALA A 114 14.97 -7.59 10.30
N GLN A 115 14.46 -7.61 11.53
CA GLN A 115 13.39 -6.74 12.01
C GLN A 115 13.54 -5.25 11.66
N PRO A 116 14.71 -4.61 11.83
CA PRO A 116 14.84 -3.19 11.51
C PRO A 116 14.60 -2.89 10.02
N ILE A 117 15.07 -3.77 9.14
CA ILE A 117 14.95 -3.64 7.68
C ILE A 117 13.51 -3.92 7.28
N ASP A 118 12.95 -5.04 7.72
CA ASP A 118 11.58 -5.45 7.41
C ASP A 118 10.56 -4.43 7.92
N PHE A 119 10.77 -3.87 9.12
CA PHE A 119 9.92 -2.84 9.69
C PHE A 119 9.97 -1.55 8.90
N SER A 120 11.17 -1.17 8.42
CA SER A 120 11.35 -0.01 7.55
C SER A 120 10.63 -0.20 6.22
N LEU A 121 10.71 -1.39 5.62
CA LEU A 121 10.01 -1.73 4.38
C LEU A 121 8.49 -1.69 4.55
N VAL A 122 7.95 -2.28 5.62
CA VAL A 122 6.52 -2.25 5.94
C VAL A 122 6.05 -0.82 6.17
N THR A 123 6.83 0.00 6.87
CA THR A 123 6.47 1.41 7.12
C THR A 123 6.53 2.23 5.83
N ALA A 124 7.57 2.06 5.02
CA ALA A 124 7.71 2.72 3.73
C ALA A 124 6.57 2.34 2.76
N SER A 125 6.08 1.09 2.83
CA SER A 125 4.96 0.61 2.01
C SER A 125 3.68 1.44 2.14
N LEU A 126 3.47 2.05 3.31
CA LEU A 126 2.31 2.88 3.59
C LEU A 126 2.32 4.17 2.76
N ALA A 127 3.51 4.65 2.39
CA ALA A 127 3.70 5.86 1.61
C ALA A 127 3.96 5.59 0.13
N VAL A 128 4.63 4.49 -0.22
CA VAL A 128 5.02 4.16 -1.59
C VAL A 128 4.73 2.68 -1.85
N ASN A 129 4.31 2.35 -3.06
CA ASN A 129 4.22 0.94 -3.44
C ASN A 129 5.61 0.28 -3.38
N ILE A 130 5.76 -0.82 -2.60
CA ILE A 130 7.05 -1.50 -2.44
C ILE A 130 7.63 -1.94 -3.80
N THR A 131 6.78 -2.25 -4.78
CA THR A 131 7.25 -2.63 -6.12
C THR A 131 7.97 -1.48 -6.84
N GLU A 132 7.69 -0.22 -6.47
CA GLU A 132 8.37 0.95 -7.00
C GLU A 132 9.71 1.24 -6.30
N LEU A 133 9.91 0.73 -5.07
CA LEU A 133 11.14 0.89 -4.31
C LEU A 133 12.36 0.25 -5.01
N PHE A 134 12.12 -0.80 -5.81
CA PHE A 134 13.15 -1.54 -6.54
C PHE A 134 13.34 -1.08 -7.99
N ARG A 135 12.56 -0.09 -8.45
CA ARG A 135 12.69 0.44 -9.80
C ARG A 135 13.70 1.58 -9.80
N SER A 136 14.98 1.23 -9.70
CA SER A 136 16.11 2.12 -10.00
C SER A 136 16.82 1.65 -11.26
N THR A 137 16.26 1.95 -12.43
CA THR A 137 16.95 2.14 -13.71
C THR A 137 15.99 2.77 -14.69
#